data_AF-A0A6B1YIS3-F1
#
_entry.id   AF-A0A6B1YIS3-F1
#
_cell.length_a   1.000
_cell.length_b   1.000
_cell.length_c   1.000
_cell.angle_alpha   90.00
_cell.angle_beta   90.00
_cell.angle_gamma   90.00
#
_symmetry.space_group_name_H-M   'P 1'
#
loop_
_entity.id
_entity.type
_entity.pdbx_description
1 polymer ?
#
loop_
_entity_poly.entity_id
_entity_poly.type
_entity_poly.pdbx_seq_one_letter_code
_entity_poly.pdbx_strand_id
1 'polypeptide(L)' 'MEKNDAVDTLIAAMTDSRLPVPVRIGAARGLAHIGSGQVRAELVKVMTNQLSPMDLRAAAAEALGQASA' A
#
# COMPACT_ATOMS: atom_id res chain seq x y z
N MET A 1 0.02 5.53 23.46
CA MET A 1 0.65 5.25 22.15
C MET A 1 -0.45 5.42 21.13
N GLU A 2 -0.51 6.56 20.45
CA GLU A 2 -1.45 6.77 19.36
C GLU A 2 -1.04 5.82 18.23
N LYS A 3 -1.64 4.63 18.25
CA LYS A 3 -1.58 3.70 17.13
C LYS A 3 -2.10 4.49 15.94
N ASN A 4 -1.27 4.69 14.92
CA ASN A 4 -1.64 5.50 13.76
C ASN A 4 -2.68 4.69 12.96
N ASP A 5 -3.91 4.72 13.43
CA ASP A 5 -5.06 3.89 13.04
C ASP A 5 -5.27 3.91 11.53
N ALA A 6 -4.99 5.06 10.91
CA ALA A 6 -5.02 5.24 9.47
C ALA A 6 -4.00 4.37 8.72
N VAL A 7 -2.75 4.25 9.19
CA VAL A 7 -1.72 3.44 8.53
C VAL A 7 -2.09 1.97 8.55
N ASP A 8 -2.45 1.45 9.73
CA ASP A 8 -2.84 0.06 9.89
C ASP A 8 -4.09 -0.26 9.06
N THR A 9 -5.08 0.64 9.05
CA THR A 9 -6.29 0.51 8.23
C THR A 9 -5.99 0.51 6.74
N LEU A 10 -5.10 1.39 6.27
CA LEU A 10 -4.71 1.43 4.85
C LEU A 10 -3.90 0.19 4.45
N ILE A 11 -3.01 -0.32 5.31
CA ILE A 11 -2.26 -1.57 5.06
C ILE A 11 -3.24 -2.75 4.96
N ALA A 12 -4.19 -2.84 5.89
CA ALA A 12 -5.23 -3.87 5.86
C ALA A 12 -6.06 -3.78 4.57
N ALA A 13 -6.50 -2.59 4.20
CA ALA A 13 -7.27 -2.37 2.98
C ALA A 13 -6.49 -2.72 1.70
N MET A 14 -5.19 -2.43 1.62
CA MET A 14 -4.35 -2.76 0.47
C MET A 14 -4.19 -4.27 0.26
N THR A 15 -4.09 -5.03 1.35
CA THR A 15 -3.79 -6.47 1.34
C THR A 15 -5.03 -7.36 1.35
N ASP A 16 -6.21 -6.84 1.69
CA ASP A 16 -7.46 -7.58 1.69
C ASP A 16 -7.93 -7.91 0.26
N SER A 17 -7.88 -9.18 -0.11
CA SER A 17 -8.32 -9.67 -1.44
C SER A 17 -9.83 -9.61 -1.64
N ARG A 18 -10.63 -9.42 -0.57
CA ARG A 18 -12.08 -9.26 -0.64
C ARG A 18 -12.48 -7.86 -1.11
N LEU A 19 -11.57 -6.88 -0.99
CA LEU A 19 -11.84 -5.52 -1.43
C LEU A 19 -11.63 -5.36 -2.93
N PRO A 20 -12.42 -4.49 -3.59
CA PRO A 20 -12.20 -4.15 -4.99
C PRO A 20 -10.80 -3.60 -5.23
N VAL A 21 -10.20 -3.98 -6.36
CA VAL A 21 -8.85 -3.51 -6.77
C VAL A 21 -8.70 -1.98 -6.69
N PRO A 22 -9.68 -1.15 -7.11
CA PRO A 22 -9.57 0.30 -6.99
C PRO A 22 -9.42 0.81 -5.56
N VAL A 23 -10.08 0.17 -4.58
CA VAL A 23 -9.96 0.54 -3.15
C VAL A 23 -8.56 0.21 -2.65
N ARG A 24 -8.04 -0.96 -3.03
CA ARG A 24 -6.69 -1.41 -2.67
C ARG A 24 -5.61 -0.49 -3.26
N ILE A 25 -5.80 -0.03 -4.50
CA ILE A 25 -4.93 0.96 -5.16
C ILE A 25 -4.97 2.30 -4.41
N GLY A 26 -6.18 2.77 -4.05
CA GLY A 26 -6.35 3.98 -3.26
C GLY A 26 -5.60 3.90 -1.93
N ALA A 27 -5.65 2.74 -1.27
CA ALA A 27 -4.89 2.50 -0.05
C ALA A 27 -3.37 2.55 -0.28
N ALA A 28 -2.85 1.88 -1.31
CA ALA A 28 -1.42 1.92 -1.66
C ALA A 28 -0.92 3.36 -1.93
N ARG A 29 -1.71 4.17 -2.63
CA ARG A 29 -1.39 5.58 -2.90
C ARG A 29 -1.47 6.45 -1.64
N GLY A 30 -2.49 6.23 -0.80
CA GLY A 30 -2.62 6.92 0.49
C GLY A 30 -1.42 6.66 1.41
N LEU A 31 -0.94 5.42 1.43
CA LEU A 31 0.25 5.02 2.16
C LEU A 31 1.52 5.76 1.69
N ALA A 32 1.65 6.05 0.38
CA ALA A 32 2.78 6.80 -0.17
C ALA A 32 2.97 8.17 0.49
N HIS A 33 1.86 8.86 0.79
CA HIS A 33 1.88 10.17 1.44
C HIS A 33 2.29 10.14 2.91
N ILE A 34 2.23 8.98 3.57
CA ILE A 34 2.57 8.84 4.99
C ILE A 34 4.09 8.58 5.18
N GLY A 35 4.72 7.91 4.21
CA GLY A 35 6.19 7.85 4.14
C GLY A 35 6.92 7.16 5.31
N SER A 36 6.33 6.14 5.94
CA SER A 36 7.00 5.42 7.05
C SER A 36 7.78 4.17 6.58
N GLY A 37 8.79 3.75 7.36
CA GLY A 37 9.56 2.54 7.06
C GLY A 37 8.72 1.26 6.99
N GLN A 38 7.70 1.15 7.86
CA GLN A 38 6.73 0.05 7.84
C GLN A 38 5.93 0.04 6.53
N VAL A 39 5.48 1.22 6.08
CA VAL A 39 4.74 1.36 4.82
C VAL A 39 5.56 0.90 3.63
N ARG A 40 6.83 1.28 3.56
CA ARG A 40 7.73 0.86 2.46
C ARG A 40 7.86 -0.65 2.39
N ALA A 41 7.98 -1.33 3.54
CA ALA A 41 8.05 -2.79 3.57
C ALA A 41 6.79 -3.46 3.01
N GLU A 42 5.60 -2.97 3.38
CA GLU A 42 4.33 -3.53 2.88
C GLU A 42 4.11 -3.25 1.38
N LEU A 43 4.47 -2.05 0.90
CA LEU A 43 4.40 -1.73 -0.52
C LEU A 43 5.33 -2.64 -1.37
N VAL A 44 6.54 -2.94 -0.89
CA VAL A 44 7.46 -3.88 -1.57
C VAL A 44 6.86 -5.28 -1.65
N LYS A 45 6.22 -5.77 -0.58
CA LYS A 45 5.54 -7.07 -0.59
C LYS A 45 4.44 -7.12 -1.64
N VAL A 46 3.61 -6.07 -1.73
CA VAL A 46 2.54 -6.00 -2.73
C VAL A 46 3.11 -5.94 -4.15
N MET A 47 4.11 -5.09 -4.40
CA MET A 47 4.74 -4.93 -5.71
C MET A 47 5.33 -6.23 -6.26
N THR A 48 5.93 -7.05 -5.39
CA THR A 48 6.59 -8.31 -5.76
C THR A 48 5.67 -9.53 -5.72
N ASN A 49 4.48 -9.42 -5.11
CA ASN A 49 3.51 -10.51 -5.05
C ASN A 49 2.84 -10.76 -6.41
N GLN A 50 3.19 -11.87 -7.06
CA GLN A 50 2.64 -12.25 -8.37
C GLN A 50 1.14 -12.59 -8.36
N LEU A 51 0.55 -12.86 -7.19
CA LEU A 51 -0.89 -13.09 -7.04
C LEU A 51 -1.69 -11.79 -6.94
N SER A 52 -1.02 -10.65 -6.77
CA SER A 52 -1.69 -9.35 -6.74
C SER A 52 -2.04 -8.87 -8.15
N PRO A 53 -3.18 -8.18 -8.34
CA PRO A 53 -3.54 -7.57 -9.61
C PRO A 53 -2.40 -6.68 -10.15
N MET A 54 -2.18 -6.72 -11.46
CA MET A 54 -1.13 -5.92 -12.10
C MET A 54 -1.22 -4.43 -11.74
N ASP A 55 -2.43 -3.87 -11.74
CA ASP A 55 -2.67 -2.46 -11.42
C ASP A 55 -2.30 -2.12 -9.97
N LEU A 56 -2.57 -3.04 -9.03
CA LEU A 56 -2.20 -2.86 -7.63
C LEU A 56 -0.67 -2.92 -7.45
N ARG A 57 0.00 -3.81 -8.17
CA ARG A 57 1.47 -3.89 -8.17
C ARG A 57 2.11 -2.63 -8.73
N ALA A 58 1.53 -2.08 -9.81
CA ALA A 58 1.97 -0.82 -10.40
C ALA A 58 1.77 0.36 -9.43
N ALA A 59 0.61 0.45 -8.78
CA ALA A 59 0.34 1.47 -7.77
C ALA A 59 1.31 1.37 -6.58
N ALA A 60 1.66 0.17 -6.14
CA ALA A 60 2.65 -0.03 -5.09
C ALA A 60 4.07 0.42 -5.52
N ALA A 61 4.45 0.19 -6.77
CA ALA A 61 5.71 0.68 -7.32
C ALA A 61 5.75 2.22 -7.41
N GLU A 62 4.66 2.84 -7.87
CA GLU A 62 4.51 4.31 -7.89
C GLU A 62 4.61 4.89 -6.48
N ALA A 63 3.89 4.30 -5.52
CA ALA A 63 3.90 4.70 -4.13
C ALA A 63 5.30 4.60 -3.49
N LEU A 64 6.08 3.58 -3.83
CA LEU A 64 7.48 3.46 -3.39
C LEU A 64 8.36 4.57 -3.97
N GLY A 65 8.15 4.96 -5.24
CA GLY A 65 8.84 6.08 -5.87
C GLY A 65 8.49 7.42 -5.20
N GLN A 66 7.24 7.60 -4.78
CA GLN A 66 6.77 8.81 -4.09
C GLN A 66 7.24 8.89 -2.64
N ALA A 67 7.26 7.77 -1.91
CA ALA A 67 7.70 7.68 -0.51
C ALA A 67 9.23 7.78 -0.34
N SER A 68 9.96 8.22 -1.38
CA SER A 68 11.42 8.37 -1.40
C SER A 68 11.89 9.81 -1.14
N ALA A 69 10.98 10.75 -0.87
CA ALA A 69 11.27 12.15 -0.56
C ALA A 69 11.05 12.45 0.94
#